data_AF-A0A7V9RCL6-F1
#
_entry.id   AF-A0A7V9RCL6-F1
#
_cell.length_a   1.000
_cell.length_b   1.000
_cell.length_c   1.000
_cell.angle_alpha   90.00
_cell.angle_beta   90.00
_cell.angle_gamma   90.00
#
_symmetry.space_group_name_H-M   'P 1'
#
loop_
_entity.id
_entity.type
_entity.pdbx_description
1 polymer ?
#
loop_
_entity_poly.entity_id
_entity_poly.type
_entity_poly.pdbx_seq_one_letter_code
_entity_poly.pdbx_strand_id
1 'polypeptide(L)'
;VLGGRYKFLGAGGTERGDVELNVAWENWGNDATTNFSVKIDSELVTAGGGGLSIKENQVRHGFRDVVSVRLGGSWKFPVGTTTIVARGGIAHDTAAATPGWLRADIDGTARTTVALGGGFRTGRFQIDAGFGLVHSGRNENPGDCNPISSNPNELGCNRDGVERPIEDRRGPDPINPLLVPQQQLEAPVNRGVFESGYVLFMLGASTWF
;
A
#
# COMPACT_ATOMS: atom_id res chain seq x y z
N VAL A 1 0.19 8.35 14.89
CA VAL A 1 -0.20 9.53 14.10
C VAL A 1 0.05 10.77 14.94
N LEU A 2 0.66 11.80 14.36
CA LEU A 2 0.81 13.13 14.93
C LEU A 2 0.14 14.14 14.01
N GLY A 3 -0.51 15.16 14.56
CA GLY A 3 -1.24 16.11 13.74
C GLY A 3 -1.49 17.45 14.42
N GLY A 4 -1.71 18.46 13.59
CA GLY A 4 -2.05 19.81 14.00
C GLY A 4 -3.21 20.34 13.18
N ARG A 5 -4.07 21.13 13.83
CA ARG A 5 -5.20 21.82 13.21
C ARG A 5 -5.15 23.29 13.55
N TYR A 6 -5.27 24.13 12.52
CA TYR A 6 -5.48 25.56 12.68
C TYR A 6 -6.91 25.91 12.27
N LYS A 7 -7.63 26.64 13.12
CA LYS A 7 -9.03 27.04 12.88
C LYS A 7 -9.09 28.52 12.55
N PHE A 8 -9.77 28.85 11.47
CA PHE A 8 -10.13 30.22 11.14
C PHE A 8 -11.47 30.53 11.76
N LEU A 9 -11.51 31.55 12.62
CA LEU A 9 -12.72 32.00 13.28
C LEU A 9 -13.29 33.21 12.54
N GLY A 10 -14.61 33.25 12.40
CA GLY A 10 -15.37 34.40 11.94
C GLY A 10 -15.78 35.34 13.08
N ALA A 11 -16.59 36.35 12.75
CA ALA A 11 -17.18 37.23 13.75
C ALA A 11 -18.00 36.40 14.77
N GLY A 12 -17.83 36.73 16.06
CA GLY A 12 -18.47 35.99 17.16
C GLY A 12 -17.81 34.66 17.52
N GLY A 13 -16.59 34.38 17.02
CA GLY A 13 -15.82 33.18 17.42
C GLY A 13 -16.29 31.87 16.79
N THR A 14 -17.17 31.94 15.79
CA THR A 14 -17.65 30.75 15.07
C THR A 14 -16.61 30.26 14.07
N GLU A 15 -16.44 28.94 13.93
CA GLU A 15 -15.45 28.37 13.01
C GLU A 15 -15.88 28.55 11.54
N ARG A 16 -15.12 29.36 10.79
CA ARG A 16 -15.30 29.61 9.36
C ARG A 16 -14.57 28.60 8.49
N GLY A 17 -13.48 28.03 8.98
CA GLY A 17 -12.73 27.02 8.26
C GLY A 17 -11.59 26.47 9.09
N ASP A 18 -10.82 25.57 8.50
CA ASP A 18 -9.64 24.99 9.09
C ASP A 18 -8.63 24.53 8.04
N VAL A 19 -7.40 24.32 8.52
CA VAL A 19 -6.37 23.53 7.85
C VAL A 19 -5.84 22.51 8.85
N GLU A 20 -5.65 21.29 8.39
CA GLU A 20 -5.14 20.15 9.15
C GLU A 20 -3.93 19.55 8.44
N LEU A 21 -2.86 19.32 9.19
CA LEU A 21 -1.68 18.59 8.75
C LEU A 21 -1.49 17.37 9.67
N ASN A 22 -1.40 16.19 9.09
CA ASN A 22 -1.15 14.94 9.81
C ASN A 22 0.07 14.22 9.22
N VAL A 23 0.85 13.61 10.11
CA VAL A 23 1.93 12.68 9.77
C VAL A 23 1.65 11.36 10.47
N ALA A 24 1.61 10.27 9.70
CA ALA A 24 1.47 8.92 10.22
C ALA A 24 2.71 8.09 9.88
N TRP A 25 3.02 7.16 10.76
CA TRP A 25 4.01 6.12 10.54
C TRP A 25 3.31 4.79 10.75
N GLU A 26 3.57 3.85 9.85
CA GLU A 26 3.01 2.51 9.85
C GLU A 26 4.15 1.49 9.81
N ASN A 27 4.14 0.55 10.76
CA ASN A 27 5.20 -0.44 11.00
C ASN A 27 5.13 -1.63 10.02
N TRP A 28 5.12 -1.35 8.71
CA TRP A 28 5.04 -2.38 7.68
C TRP A 28 6.29 -3.27 7.63
N GLY A 29 7.44 -2.74 8.09
CA GLY A 29 8.71 -3.49 8.17
C GLY A 29 8.78 -4.48 9.33
N ASN A 30 7.73 -4.60 10.15
CA ASN A 30 7.67 -5.61 11.18
C ASN A 30 7.68 -7.02 10.58
N ASP A 31 8.41 -7.95 11.22
CA ASP A 31 8.53 -9.34 10.75
C ASP A 31 7.15 -10.01 10.58
N ALA A 32 6.22 -9.76 11.50
CA ALA A 32 4.88 -10.34 11.47
C ALA A 32 3.98 -9.77 10.35
N THR A 33 4.31 -8.61 9.78
CA THR A 33 3.56 -8.00 8.66
C THR A 33 4.20 -8.28 7.32
N THR A 34 5.51 -8.51 7.28
CA THR A 34 6.23 -8.71 6.02
C THR A 34 6.48 -10.17 5.65
N ASN A 35 6.53 -11.07 6.65
CA ASN A 35 6.86 -12.47 6.44
C ASN A 35 5.71 -13.38 6.90
N PHE A 36 5.07 -14.04 5.95
CA PHE A 36 4.00 -15.00 6.23
C PHE A 36 4.53 -16.43 6.09
N SER A 37 4.25 -17.27 7.08
CA SER A 37 4.48 -18.71 6.96
C SER A 37 3.21 -19.40 6.47
N VAL A 38 3.38 -20.29 5.48
CA VAL A 38 2.34 -21.15 4.95
C VAL A 38 2.75 -22.60 5.19
N LYS A 39 2.14 -23.22 6.19
CA LYS A 39 2.31 -24.65 6.46
C LYS A 39 1.12 -25.41 5.87
N ILE A 40 1.42 -26.35 4.99
CA ILE A 40 0.44 -27.30 4.46
C ILE A 40 0.76 -28.65 5.10
N ASP A 41 -0.13 -29.12 5.96
CA ASP A 41 0.02 -30.42 6.63
C ASP A 41 -0.51 -31.53 5.71
N SER A 42 0.24 -31.82 4.65
CA SER A 42 -0.10 -32.86 3.70
C SER A 42 1.14 -33.45 3.01
N GLU A 43 0.91 -34.56 2.30
CA GLU A 43 1.92 -35.31 1.58
C GLU A 43 1.45 -35.55 0.14
N LEU A 44 2.35 -35.37 -0.82
CA LEU A 44 2.11 -35.74 -2.21
C LEU A 44 2.35 -37.24 -2.35
N VAL A 45 1.26 -38.00 -2.51
CA VAL A 45 1.34 -39.44 -2.77
C VAL A 45 1.50 -39.67 -4.27
N THR A 46 2.62 -40.29 -4.67
CA THR A 46 2.86 -40.69 -6.05
C THR A 46 2.30 -42.08 -6.32
N ALA A 47 2.05 -42.41 -7.59
CA ALA A 47 1.48 -43.70 -8.01
C ALA A 47 2.26 -44.94 -7.55
N GLY A 48 3.53 -44.79 -7.14
CA GLY A 48 4.39 -45.85 -6.58
C GLY A 48 4.32 -46.01 -5.05
N GLY A 49 3.45 -45.29 -4.35
CA GLY A 49 3.33 -45.34 -2.88
C GLY A 49 4.41 -44.56 -2.12
N GLY A 50 5.29 -43.85 -2.83
CA GLY A 50 6.21 -42.88 -2.23
C GLY A 50 5.50 -41.57 -1.97
N GLY A 51 5.62 -41.07 -0.74
CA GLY A 51 5.09 -39.78 -0.33
C GLY A 51 6.17 -38.70 -0.24
N LEU A 52 5.86 -37.50 -0.73
CA LEU A 52 6.73 -36.34 -0.62
C LEU A 52 6.08 -35.31 0.31
N SER A 53 6.69 -35.08 1.48
CA SER A 53 6.18 -34.11 2.44
C SER A 53 6.26 -32.71 1.87
N ILE A 54 5.16 -31.97 1.93
CA ILE A 54 5.16 -30.55 1.59
C ILE A 54 5.88 -29.79 2.68
N LYS A 55 6.87 -28.99 2.30
CA LYS A 55 7.62 -28.14 3.22
C LYS A 55 6.80 -26.90 3.56
N GLU A 56 6.98 -26.40 4.78
CA GLU A 56 6.52 -25.06 5.16
C GLU A 56 7.14 -24.05 4.21
N ASN A 57 6.35 -23.11 3.70
CA ASN A 57 6.82 -22.06 2.80
C ASN A 57 6.80 -20.72 3.52
N GLN A 58 7.73 -19.84 3.15
CA GLN A 58 7.71 -18.46 3.61
C GLN A 58 7.43 -17.51 2.45
N VAL A 59 6.37 -16.73 2.60
CA VAL A 59 6.00 -15.65 1.69
C VAL A 59 6.55 -14.35 2.26
N ARG A 60 7.70 -13.95 1.75
CA ARG A 60 8.38 -12.72 2.16
C ARG A 60 8.00 -11.58 1.22
N HIS A 61 7.64 -10.44 1.80
CA HIS A 61 7.28 -9.22 1.07
C HIS A 61 8.36 -8.14 1.11
N GLY A 62 9.33 -8.23 2.04
CA GLY A 62 10.43 -7.25 2.12
C GLY A 62 9.93 -5.82 2.32
N PHE A 63 8.87 -5.65 3.10
CA PHE A 63 8.29 -4.35 3.36
C PHE A 63 9.20 -3.52 4.26
N ARG A 64 9.13 -2.22 4.07
CA ARG A 64 9.67 -1.19 4.95
C ARG A 64 8.53 -0.35 5.47
N ASP A 65 8.79 0.36 6.56
CA ASP A 65 7.81 1.24 7.15
C ASP A 65 7.34 2.34 6.18
N VAL A 66 6.07 2.70 6.34
CA VAL A 66 5.43 3.74 5.54
C VAL A 66 5.29 5.00 6.38
N VAL A 67 5.66 6.13 5.80
CA VAL A 67 5.34 7.46 6.33
C VAL A 67 4.31 8.10 5.42
N SER A 68 3.22 8.58 6.03
CA SER A 68 2.12 9.27 5.36
C SER A 68 2.08 10.73 5.80
N VAL A 69 2.02 11.66 4.86
CA VAL A 69 1.80 13.09 5.13
C VAL A 69 0.49 13.50 4.48
N ARG A 70 -0.40 14.14 5.25
CA ARG A 70 -1.74 14.52 4.80
C ARG A 70 -2.03 15.96 5.15
N LEU A 71 -2.32 16.78 4.14
CA LEU A 71 -2.73 18.17 4.29
C LEU A 71 -4.15 18.33 3.76
N GLY A 72 -5.04 18.84 4.59
CA GLY A 72 -6.41 19.10 4.18
C GLY A 72 -6.96 20.34 4.86
N GLY A 73 -8.15 20.74 4.44
CA GLY A 73 -8.85 21.84 5.09
C GLY A 73 -10.29 21.93 4.63
N SER A 74 -11.03 22.74 5.36
CA SER A 74 -12.41 23.06 5.05
C SER A 74 -12.70 24.54 5.15
N TRP A 75 -13.70 25.01 4.40
CA TRP A 75 -14.19 26.36 4.49
C TRP A 75 -15.70 26.43 4.37
N LYS A 76 -16.33 27.25 5.22
CA LYS A 76 -17.78 27.42 5.32
C LYS A 76 -18.16 28.78 4.73
N PHE A 77 -19.07 28.73 3.78
CA PHE A 77 -19.68 29.86 3.09
C PHE A 77 -21.13 29.99 3.55
N PRO A 78 -21.45 30.96 4.42
CA PRO A 78 -22.83 31.25 4.77
C PRO A 78 -23.54 31.88 3.56
N VAL A 79 -24.71 31.35 3.20
CA VAL A 79 -25.57 31.82 2.11
C VAL A 79 -27.01 31.87 2.63
N GLY A 80 -27.42 33.02 3.17
CA GLY A 80 -28.71 33.16 3.84
C GLY A 80 -28.82 32.24 5.06
N THR A 81 -29.86 31.41 5.10
CA THR A 81 -30.08 30.39 6.16
C THR A 81 -29.30 29.09 5.93
N THR A 82 -28.54 29.02 4.85
CA THR A 82 -27.82 27.83 4.38
C THR A 82 -26.32 28.03 4.57
N THR A 83 -25.59 26.93 4.77
CA THR A 83 -24.13 26.91 4.77
C THR A 83 -23.64 25.94 3.71
N ILE A 84 -22.79 26.42 2.81
CA ILE A 84 -22.02 25.57 1.89
C ILE A 84 -20.65 25.33 2.53
N VAL A 85 -20.20 24.10 2.58
CA VAL A 85 -18.87 23.73 3.04
C VAL A 85 -18.08 23.24 1.84
N ALA A 86 -16.89 23.79 1.59
CA ALA A 86 -15.93 23.22 0.65
C ALA A 86 -14.83 22.52 1.45
N ARG A 87 -14.35 21.39 0.95
CA ARG A 87 -13.28 20.59 1.55
C ARG A 87 -12.31 20.16 0.46
N GLY A 88 -11.04 20.15 0.79
CA GLY A 88 -9.99 19.68 -0.10
C GLY A 88 -8.81 19.16 0.68
N GLY A 89 -8.05 18.25 0.07
CA GLY A 89 -6.82 17.76 0.66
C GLY A 89 -5.97 16.95 -0.30
N ILE A 90 -4.72 16.78 0.10
CA ILE A 90 -3.72 15.95 -0.54
C ILE A 90 -3.03 15.10 0.51
N ALA A 91 -2.72 13.85 0.15
CA ALA A 91 -1.92 12.95 0.94
C ALA A 91 -0.84 12.31 0.09
N HIS A 92 0.30 12.01 0.71
CA HIS A 92 1.35 11.21 0.10
C HIS A 92 1.84 10.16 1.09
N ASP A 93 1.86 8.91 0.63
CA ASP A 93 2.34 7.73 1.36
C ASP A 93 3.61 7.22 0.67
N THR A 94 4.69 7.02 1.44
CA THR A 94 5.90 6.40 0.90
C THR A 94 5.67 4.93 0.55
N ALA A 95 6.43 4.37 -0.40
CA ALA A 95 6.28 2.96 -0.77
C ALA A 95 6.64 2.01 0.39
N ALA A 96 5.78 1.03 0.65
CA ALA A 96 6.00 -0.06 1.58
C ALA A 96 6.95 -1.13 1.00
N ALA A 97 6.88 -1.43 -0.30
CA ALA A 97 7.76 -2.41 -0.93
C ALA A 97 9.00 -1.75 -1.53
N THR A 98 10.17 -2.37 -1.37
CA THR A 98 11.39 -1.97 -2.08
C THR A 98 11.35 -2.43 -3.54
N PRO A 99 12.08 -1.78 -4.46
CA PRO A 99 12.28 -2.30 -5.81
C PRO A 99 12.73 -3.77 -5.78
N GLY A 100 12.22 -4.60 -6.67
CA GLY A 100 12.49 -6.06 -6.66
C GLY A 100 11.56 -6.90 -5.79
N TRP A 101 10.94 -6.28 -4.79
CA TRP A 101 10.05 -6.94 -3.82
C TRP A 101 8.56 -6.65 -4.05
N LEU A 102 8.23 -5.88 -5.10
CA LEU A 102 6.85 -5.67 -5.54
C LEU A 102 6.23 -6.99 -5.98
N ARG A 103 5.02 -7.26 -5.50
CA ARG A 103 4.26 -8.46 -5.83
C ARG A 103 2.83 -8.09 -6.24
N ALA A 104 2.22 -8.91 -7.09
CA ALA A 104 0.86 -8.69 -7.57
C ALA A 104 -0.22 -8.97 -6.52
N ASP A 105 0.11 -9.71 -5.45
CA ASP A 105 -0.80 -9.99 -4.33
C ASP A 105 -0.97 -8.80 -3.39
N ILE A 106 0.05 -7.95 -3.22
CA ILE A 106 -0.04 -6.71 -2.43
C ILE A 106 0.65 -5.56 -3.16
N ASP A 107 -0.13 -4.53 -3.49
CA ASP A 107 0.41 -3.27 -4.00
C ASP A 107 1.06 -2.44 -2.87
N GLY A 108 2.38 -2.54 -2.76
CA GLY A 108 3.21 -1.79 -1.79
C GLY A 108 3.82 -0.50 -2.34
N THR A 109 3.29 0.05 -3.43
CA THR A 109 3.84 1.25 -4.08
C THR A 109 3.55 2.54 -3.32
N ALA A 110 4.30 3.60 -3.61
CA ALA A 110 4.04 4.93 -3.05
C ALA A 110 2.74 5.49 -3.64
N ARG A 111 1.97 6.25 -2.87
CA ARG A 111 0.67 6.76 -3.32
C ARG A 111 0.52 8.23 -3.07
N THR A 112 -0.06 8.93 -4.03
CA THR A 112 -0.54 10.30 -3.86
C THR A 112 -2.06 10.31 -4.01
N THR A 113 -2.73 10.85 -3.01
CA THR A 113 -4.19 11.01 -3.00
C THR A 113 -4.53 12.48 -3.07
N VAL A 114 -5.46 12.85 -3.95
CA VAL A 114 -6.11 14.16 -3.95
C VAL A 114 -7.60 13.96 -3.69
N ALA A 115 -8.16 14.74 -2.79
CA ALA A 115 -9.58 14.69 -2.46
C ALA A 115 -10.19 16.07 -2.51
N LEU A 116 -11.42 16.15 -3.03
CA LEU A 116 -12.26 17.33 -3.06
C LEU A 116 -13.65 16.93 -2.58
N GLY A 117 -14.34 17.83 -1.91
CA GLY A 117 -15.71 17.58 -1.50
C GLY A 117 -16.42 18.84 -1.08
N GLY A 118 -17.72 18.71 -0.90
CA GLY A 118 -18.53 19.79 -0.39
C GLY A 118 -19.75 19.28 0.36
N GLY A 119 -20.26 20.14 1.21
CA GLY A 119 -21.48 19.91 1.97
C GLY A 119 -22.45 21.05 1.75
N PHE A 120 -23.73 20.75 1.62
CA PHE A 120 -24.82 21.70 1.62
C PHE A 120 -25.66 21.47 2.88
N ARG A 121 -25.71 22.46 3.77
CA ARG A 121 -26.45 22.39 5.03
C ARG A 121 -27.53 23.46 5.07
N THR A 122 -28.78 23.05 5.27
CA THR A 122 -29.93 23.96 5.41
C THR A 122 -30.89 23.48 6.48
N GLY A 123 -31.22 24.35 7.44
CA GLY A 123 -32.03 23.99 8.60
C GLY A 123 -31.46 22.77 9.33
N ARG A 124 -32.23 21.67 9.35
CA ARG A 124 -31.88 20.38 9.97
C ARG A 124 -31.28 19.35 9.01
N PHE A 125 -31.04 19.70 7.76
CA PHE A 125 -30.58 18.78 6.73
C PHE A 125 -29.16 19.10 6.29
N GLN A 126 -28.39 18.05 5.98
CA GLN A 126 -27.09 18.16 5.35
C GLN A 126 -26.92 17.08 4.28
N ILE A 127 -26.40 17.49 3.11
CA ILE A 127 -26.00 16.61 2.01
C ILE A 127 -24.51 16.85 1.77
N ASP A 128 -23.72 15.77 1.66
CA ASP A 128 -22.30 15.85 1.33
C ASP A 128 -22.01 15.04 0.07
N ALA A 129 -21.09 15.57 -0.75
CA ALA A 129 -20.54 14.90 -1.90
C ALA A 129 -19.01 14.99 -1.87
N GLY A 130 -18.34 13.91 -2.27
CA GLY A 130 -16.88 13.83 -2.28
C GLY A 130 -16.36 13.08 -3.50
N PHE A 131 -15.18 13.49 -3.93
CA PHE A 131 -14.41 12.90 -5.01
C PHE A 131 -12.97 12.70 -4.53
N GLY A 132 -12.40 11.53 -4.80
CA GLY A 132 -11.01 11.21 -4.51
C GLY A 132 -10.33 10.57 -5.71
N LEU A 133 -9.09 10.95 -5.95
CA LEU A 133 -8.20 10.31 -6.91
C LEU A 133 -6.97 9.81 -6.17
N VAL A 134 -6.72 8.51 -6.23
CA VAL A 134 -5.49 7.89 -5.73
C VAL A 134 -4.66 7.45 -6.92
N HIS A 135 -3.40 7.87 -6.94
CA HIS A 135 -2.45 7.55 -7.99
C HIS A 135 -1.16 7.03 -7.36
N SER A 136 -0.73 5.84 -7.78
CA SER A 136 0.43 5.17 -7.21
C SER A 136 1.75 5.46 -7.98
N GLY A 137 1.71 6.32 -8.99
CA GLY A 137 2.86 6.56 -9.86
C GLY A 137 3.20 5.36 -10.74
N ARG A 138 4.20 5.56 -11.61
CA ARG A 138 4.81 4.49 -12.41
C ARG A 138 5.88 3.81 -11.56
N ASN A 139 5.65 2.55 -11.21
CA ASN A 139 6.61 1.75 -10.45
C ASN A 139 7.25 0.74 -11.38
N GLU A 140 8.57 0.77 -11.45
CA GLU A 140 9.35 -0.21 -12.21
C GLU A 140 9.94 -1.22 -11.24
N ASN A 141 9.69 -2.50 -11.53
CA ASN A 141 10.51 -3.57 -11.00
C ASN A 141 11.56 -3.93 -12.06
N PRO A 142 12.76 -3.29 -12.03
CA PRO A 142 13.75 -3.33 -13.13
C PRO A 142 14.45 -4.70 -13.27
N GLY A 143 13.92 -5.74 -12.64
CA GLY A 143 14.59 -7.02 -12.39
C GLY A 143 15.53 -7.48 -13.51
N ASP A 144 16.83 -7.41 -13.26
CA ASP A 144 17.87 -8.09 -14.07
C ASP A 144 17.99 -9.59 -13.74
N CYS A 145 17.17 -10.06 -12.80
CA CYS A 145 17.14 -11.40 -12.22
C CYS A 145 16.42 -12.48 -13.04
N ASN A 146 16.99 -12.93 -14.14
CA ASN A 146 16.40 -14.02 -14.92
C ASN A 146 16.69 -15.37 -14.22
N PRO A 147 15.70 -16.05 -13.61
CA PRO A 147 15.95 -17.34 -12.95
C PRO A 147 16.20 -18.47 -13.96
N ILE A 148 15.98 -18.21 -15.25
CA ILE A 148 16.14 -19.14 -16.36
C ILE A 148 17.34 -18.70 -17.20
N SER A 149 18.55 -18.91 -16.68
CA SER A 149 19.76 -18.89 -17.51
C SER A 149 20.14 -20.31 -17.90
N SER A 150 20.59 -20.51 -19.15
CA SER A 150 21.22 -21.76 -19.57
C SER A 150 22.61 -21.95 -18.97
N ASN A 151 23.19 -20.89 -18.40
CA ASN A 151 24.45 -20.93 -17.66
C ASN A 151 24.17 -21.02 -16.15
N PRO A 152 24.56 -22.11 -15.47
CA PRO A 152 24.36 -22.28 -14.03
C PRO A 152 25.00 -21.16 -13.19
N ASN A 153 26.07 -20.54 -13.70
CA ASN A 153 26.77 -19.46 -13.03
C ASN A 153 26.07 -18.11 -13.16
N GLU A 154 25.00 -18.02 -13.96
CA GLU A 154 24.21 -16.80 -14.17
C GLU A 154 22.81 -16.89 -13.55
N LEU A 155 22.54 -17.94 -12.77
CA LEU A 155 21.27 -18.09 -12.07
C LEU A 155 21.13 -17.07 -10.92
N GLY A 156 19.89 -16.72 -10.61
CA GLY A 156 19.55 -15.78 -9.54
C GLY A 156 19.76 -14.30 -9.89
N CYS A 157 19.49 -13.42 -8.92
CA CYS A 157 19.43 -11.97 -9.19
C CYS A 157 20.79 -11.28 -9.34
N ASN A 158 21.87 -11.92 -8.90
CA ASN A 158 23.22 -11.37 -9.00
C ASN A 158 24.05 -12.00 -10.13
N ARG A 159 23.50 -12.99 -10.86
CA ARG A 159 24.17 -13.71 -11.95
C ARG A 159 25.53 -14.29 -11.54
N ASP A 160 25.63 -14.76 -10.31
CA ASP A 160 26.79 -15.48 -9.76
C ASP A 160 26.43 -16.91 -9.31
N GLY A 161 25.14 -17.29 -9.36
CA GLY A 161 24.65 -18.58 -8.86
C GLY A 161 24.78 -18.74 -7.35
N VAL A 162 25.08 -17.67 -6.61
CA VAL A 162 25.29 -17.70 -5.16
C VAL A 162 24.08 -17.12 -4.44
N GLU A 163 23.56 -17.89 -3.49
CA GLU A 163 22.49 -17.43 -2.61
C GLU A 163 23.02 -16.38 -1.61
N ARG A 164 22.25 -15.30 -1.42
CA ARG A 164 22.58 -14.23 -0.49
C ARG A 164 21.83 -14.36 0.84
N PRO A 165 22.37 -13.81 1.92
CA PRO A 165 21.60 -13.53 3.13
C PRO A 165 20.34 -12.74 2.79
N ILE A 166 19.24 -12.98 3.52
CA ILE A 166 17.90 -12.42 3.22
C ILE A 166 17.94 -10.89 3.13
N GLU A 167 18.68 -10.26 4.03
CA GLU A 167 18.90 -8.82 4.12
C GLU A 167 19.56 -8.20 2.90
N ASP A 168 20.33 -8.99 2.14
CA ASP A 168 21.04 -8.54 0.94
C ASP A 168 20.31 -8.91 -0.37
N ARG A 169 19.15 -9.56 -0.28
CA ARG A 169 18.41 -10.05 -1.45
C ARG A 169 17.71 -8.93 -2.19
N ARG A 170 17.72 -9.05 -3.53
CA ARG A 170 17.07 -8.08 -4.42
C ARG A 170 15.63 -8.45 -4.75
N GLY A 171 15.18 -9.62 -4.34
CA GLY A 171 13.79 -10.05 -4.48
C GLY A 171 13.51 -11.31 -3.65
N PRO A 172 12.24 -11.74 -3.63
CA PRO A 172 11.86 -12.95 -2.90
C PRO A 172 12.32 -14.22 -3.64
N ASP A 173 12.35 -15.31 -2.89
CA ASP A 173 12.50 -16.64 -3.45
C ASP A 173 11.23 -17.08 -4.16
N PRO A 174 11.35 -17.96 -5.16
CA PRO A 174 10.19 -18.67 -5.68
C PRO A 174 9.56 -19.51 -4.57
N ILE A 175 8.23 -19.44 -4.47
CA ILE A 175 7.46 -20.28 -3.54
C ILE A 175 7.40 -21.68 -4.14
N ASN A 176 8.22 -22.60 -3.62
CA ASN A 176 8.26 -23.99 -4.05
C ASN A 176 8.05 -24.93 -2.84
N PRO A 177 6.88 -25.58 -2.73
CA PRO A 177 6.54 -26.40 -1.58
C PRO A 177 7.34 -27.70 -1.47
N LEU A 178 8.15 -28.04 -2.46
CA LEU A 178 9.00 -29.24 -2.46
C LEU A 178 10.41 -28.96 -1.94
N LEU A 179 10.79 -27.68 -1.82
CA LEU A 179 12.12 -27.25 -1.42
C LEU A 179 12.09 -26.57 -0.05
N VAL A 180 13.23 -26.56 0.63
CA VAL A 180 13.37 -25.83 1.89
C VAL A 180 13.31 -24.31 1.59
N PRO A 181 12.54 -23.52 2.35
CA PRO A 181 12.54 -22.06 2.19
C PRO A 181 13.95 -21.48 2.32
N GLN A 182 14.26 -20.40 1.60
CA GLN A 182 15.56 -19.73 1.70
C GLN A 182 16.74 -20.62 1.32
N GLN A 183 16.51 -21.58 0.41
CA GLN A 183 17.55 -22.38 -0.22
C GLN A 183 17.41 -22.37 -1.75
N GLN A 184 16.71 -21.36 -2.27
CA GLN A 184 16.43 -21.22 -3.68
C GLN A 184 16.98 -19.90 -4.16
N LEU A 185 17.49 -19.90 -5.39
CA LEU A 185 17.91 -18.66 -6.03
C LEU A 185 16.70 -17.75 -6.24
N GLU A 186 16.90 -16.47 -5.92
CA GLU A 186 15.90 -15.41 -6.01
C GLU A 186 15.22 -15.40 -7.39
N ALA A 187 13.90 -15.24 -7.41
CA ALA A 187 13.11 -15.19 -8.65
C ALA A 187 11.96 -14.18 -8.47
N PRO A 188 12.12 -12.91 -8.90
CA PRO A 188 11.09 -11.90 -8.70
C PRO A 188 9.84 -12.30 -9.44
N VAL A 189 8.73 -12.29 -8.71
CA VAL A 189 7.44 -12.83 -9.16
C VAL A 189 6.76 -11.89 -10.17
N ASN A 190 7.13 -10.60 -10.19
CA ASN A 190 6.46 -9.59 -11.03
C ASN A 190 7.47 -8.59 -11.58
N ARG A 191 7.88 -8.76 -12.84
CA ARG A 191 8.79 -7.87 -13.56
C ARG A 191 8.01 -6.85 -14.38
N GLY A 192 8.62 -5.68 -14.58
CA GLY A 192 8.13 -4.67 -15.50
C GLY A 192 7.57 -3.45 -14.80
N VAL A 193 6.75 -2.71 -15.55
CA VAL A 193 6.19 -1.44 -15.13
C VAL A 193 4.75 -1.67 -14.69
N PHE A 194 4.44 -1.22 -13.47
CA PHE A 194 3.11 -1.27 -12.90
C PHE A 194 2.61 0.15 -12.62
N GLU A 195 1.39 0.42 -13.06
CA GLU A 195 0.67 1.65 -12.77
C GLU A 195 -0.68 1.26 -12.19
N SER A 196 -0.97 1.79 -11.01
CA SER A 196 -2.27 1.60 -10.34
C SER A 196 -2.84 2.95 -9.93
N GLY A 197 -4.16 3.03 -9.96
CA GLY A 197 -4.91 4.19 -9.51
C GLY A 197 -6.38 3.87 -9.44
N TYR A 198 -7.09 4.57 -8.56
CA TYR A 198 -8.52 4.41 -8.40
C TYR A 198 -9.19 5.73 -8.08
N VAL A 199 -10.46 5.81 -8.46
CA VAL A 199 -11.32 6.96 -8.26
C VAL A 199 -12.39 6.59 -7.24
N LEU A 200 -12.61 7.44 -6.25
CA LEU A 200 -13.65 7.28 -5.24
C LEU A 200 -14.69 8.38 -5.38
N PHE A 201 -15.96 7.99 -5.27
CA PHE A 201 -17.08 8.90 -5.14
C PHE A 201 -17.82 8.59 -3.84
N MET A 202 -18.19 9.63 -3.10
CA MET A 202 -18.92 9.50 -1.85
C MET A 202 -20.12 10.44 -1.86
N LEU A 203 -21.27 9.93 -1.41
CA LEU A 203 -22.48 10.71 -1.21
C LEU A 203 -23.03 10.39 0.17
N GLY A 204 -23.42 11.42 0.91
CA GLY A 204 -23.97 11.29 2.25
C GLY A 204 -25.14 12.25 2.46
N ALA A 205 -26.08 11.85 3.31
CA ALA A 205 -27.17 12.70 3.77
C ALA A 205 -27.40 12.46 5.26
N SER A 206 -27.64 13.53 6.02
CA SER A 206 -27.93 13.45 7.46
C SER A 206 -28.99 14.48 7.87
N THR A 207 -29.67 14.18 8.98
CA THR A 207 -30.67 15.05 9.60
C THR A 207 -30.61 14.92 11.13
N TRP A 208 -31.08 15.94 11.87
CA TRP A 208 -31.14 15.92 13.34
C TRP A 208 -32.46 16.50 13.87
N PHE A 209 -32.81 16.14 15.12
CA PHE A 209 -34.06 16.49 15.80
C PHE A 209 -33.81 17.29 17.08
#